data_AF-A0A8X6VFH8-F1
#
_entry.id   AF-A0A8X6VFH8-F1
#
_cell.length_a   1.000
_cell.length_b   1.000
_cell.length_c   1.000
_cell.angle_alpha   90.00
_cell.angle_beta   90.00
_cell.angle_gamma   90.00
#
_symmetry.space_group_name_H-M   'P 1'
#
loop_
_entity.id
_entity.type
_entity.pdbx_description
1 polymer ?
#
loop_
_entity_poly.entity_id
_entity_poly.type
_entity_poly.pdbx_seq_one_letter_code
_entity_poly.pdbx_strand_id
1 'polypeptide(L)'
;MLITERQHIESVTHHSVSARTIRRRLQQSGLSARRPLLGLPLTQNHRRLRRQWCDERRMFFVNHQIELLPWPVRSPDLSPIETMWSMVVQRLTQITPPAATPDQLWQRVEAAWFAIPQEHIQSLFESIPTRVAAVISNNGGYSGY
;
A
#
# COMPACT_ATOMS: atom_id res chain seq x y z
N MET A 1 -23.95 -9.88 0.76
CA MET A 1 -24.00 -11.17 1.47
C MET A 1 -25.42 -11.45 1.98
N LEU A 2 -25.96 -10.73 2.98
CA LEU A 2 -27.30 -11.01 3.53
C LEU A 2 -28.49 -10.76 2.56
N ILE A 3 -28.34 -9.87 1.58
CA ILE A 3 -29.39 -9.60 0.57
C ILE A 3 -29.50 -10.77 -0.43
N THR A 4 -28.35 -11.31 -0.84
CA THR A 4 -28.25 -12.42 -1.80
C THR A 4 -28.78 -13.73 -1.22
N GLU A 5 -28.46 -14.01 0.05
CA GLU A 5 -28.98 -15.19 0.77
C GLU A 5 -30.49 -15.10 1.01
N ARG A 6 -31.01 -13.90 1.29
CA ARG A 6 -32.45 -13.67 1.48
C ARG A 6 -33.24 -13.98 0.20
N GLN A 7 -32.80 -13.45 -0.94
CA GLN A 7 -33.45 -13.69 -2.24
C GLN A 7 -33.45 -15.19 -2.59
N HIS A 8 -32.36 -15.91 -2.29
CA HIS A 8 -32.28 -17.34 -2.52
C HIS A 8 -33.22 -18.13 -1.61
N ILE A 9 -33.27 -17.83 -0.30
CA ILE A 9 -34.18 -18.50 0.63
C ILE A 9 -35.65 -18.23 0.27
N GLU A 10 -35.99 -17.01 -0.14
CA GLU A 10 -37.34 -16.63 -0.56
C GLU A 10 -37.76 -17.37 -1.84
N SER A 11 -36.82 -17.63 -2.78
CA SER A 11 -37.08 -18.42 -3.98
C SER A 11 -37.35 -19.91 -3.73
N VAL A 12 -36.78 -20.48 -2.66
CA VAL A 12 -36.91 -21.92 -2.32
C VAL A 12 -38.07 -22.17 -1.35
N THR A 13 -38.32 -21.24 -0.43
CA THR A 13 -39.32 -21.41 0.63
C THR A 13 -40.65 -20.73 0.32
N HIS A 14 -40.72 -19.89 -0.73
CA HIS A 14 -41.87 -19.07 -1.12
C HIS A 14 -42.44 -18.16 -0.02
N HIS A 15 -41.71 -17.97 1.08
CA HIS A 15 -42.10 -17.10 2.18
C HIS A 15 -41.05 -16.00 2.35
N SER A 16 -41.50 -14.76 2.54
CA SER A 16 -40.60 -13.63 2.85
C SER A 16 -39.97 -13.83 4.23
N VAL A 17 -38.64 -13.84 4.31
CA VAL A 17 -37.93 -14.01 5.59
C VAL A 17 -37.18 -12.73 5.93
N SER A 18 -37.42 -12.19 7.13
CA SER A 18 -36.71 -11.00 7.58
C SER A 18 -35.21 -11.28 7.75
N ALA A 19 -34.36 -10.29 7.44
CA ALA A 19 -32.91 -10.37 7.67
C ALA A 19 -32.56 -10.65 9.15
N ARG A 20 -33.43 -10.25 10.09
CA ARG A 20 -33.30 -10.55 11.52
C ARG A 20 -33.45 -12.05 11.79
N THR A 21 -34.41 -12.71 11.15
CA THR A 21 -34.63 -14.16 11.27
C THR A 21 -33.45 -14.95 10.69
N ILE A 22 -32.94 -14.53 9.52
CA ILE A 22 -31.76 -15.13 8.89
C ILE A 22 -30.54 -15.03 9.82
N ARG A 23 -30.25 -13.82 10.33
CA ARG A 23 -29.11 -13.61 11.24
C ARG A 23 -29.24 -14.40 12.54
N ARG A 24 -30.45 -14.49 13.12
CA ARG A 24 -30.70 -15.28 14.34
C ARG A 24 -30.45 -16.77 14.11
N ARG A 25 -30.91 -17.32 12.98
CA ARG A 25 -30.71 -18.74 12.63
C ARG A 25 -29.24 -19.05 12.38
N LEU A 26 -28.55 -18.19 11.63
CA LEU A 26 -27.11 -18.32 11.42
C LEU A 26 -26.35 -18.34 12.75
N GLN A 27 -26.69 -17.44 13.69
CA GLN A 27 -26.09 -17.42 15.02
C GLN A 27 -26.40 -18.66 15.85
N GLN A 28 -27.64 -19.18 15.80
CA GLN A 28 -28.01 -20.45 16.47
C GLN A 28 -27.21 -21.65 15.94
N SER A 29 -26.85 -21.61 14.66
CA SER A 29 -25.97 -22.59 14.01
C SER A 29 -24.47 -22.28 14.18
N GLY A 30 -24.10 -21.31 15.02
CA GLY A 30 -22.70 -20.93 15.28
C GLY A 30 -22.04 -20.12 14.16
N LEU A 31 -22.78 -19.75 13.11
CA LEU A 31 -22.29 -19.00 11.96
C LEU A 31 -22.46 -17.50 12.19
N SER A 32 -21.33 -16.79 12.32
CA SER A 32 -21.30 -15.34 12.46
C SER A 32 -20.57 -14.73 11.28
N ALA A 33 -21.16 -13.71 10.65
CA ALA A 33 -20.49 -12.94 9.61
C ALA A 33 -19.28 -12.22 10.21
N ARG A 34 -18.06 -12.57 9.76
CA ARG A 34 -16.83 -11.84 10.06
C ARG A 34 -16.50 -10.94 8.88
N ARG A 35 -16.06 -9.71 9.14
CA ARG A 35 -15.38 -8.92 8.10
C ARG A 35 -14.03 -9.58 7.82
N PRO A 36 -13.69 -9.88 6.56
CA PRO A 36 -12.34 -10.28 6.20
C PRO A 36 -11.38 -9.20 6.70
N LEU A 37 -10.32 -9.62 7.39
CA LEU A 37 -9.26 -8.70 7.76
C LEU A 37 -8.51 -8.33 6.49
N LEU A 38 -8.52 -7.05 6.11
CA LEU A 38 -7.73 -6.48 5.00
C LEU A 38 -6.21 -6.46 5.31
N GLY A 39 -5.80 -6.93 6.49
CA GLY A 39 -4.41 -7.07 6.91
C GLY A 39 -4.29 -7.70 8.30
N LEU A 40 -3.09 -8.14 8.67
CA LEU A 40 -2.83 -8.70 10.00
C LEU A 40 -3.10 -7.63 11.08
N PRO A 41 -3.93 -7.92 12.10
CA PRO A 41 -4.25 -6.95 13.13
C PRO A 41 -2.98 -6.62 13.92
N LEU A 42 -2.69 -5.32 14.06
CA LEU A 42 -1.54 -4.86 14.83
C LEU A 42 -1.76 -5.14 16.31
N THR A 43 -1.10 -6.21 16.78
CA THR A 43 -1.03 -6.58 18.20
C THR A 43 -0.41 -5.45 19.02
N GLN A 44 -0.65 -5.46 20.33
CA GLN A 44 -0.01 -4.50 21.25
C GLN A 44 1.52 -4.55 21.16
N ASN A 45 2.09 -5.76 20.99
CA ASN A 45 3.52 -5.94 20.78
C ASN A 45 4.00 -5.25 19.49
N HIS A 46 3.28 -5.41 18.36
CA HIS A 46 3.63 -4.73 17.11
C HIS A 46 3.61 -3.20 17.27
N ARG A 47 2.62 -2.65 17.99
CA ARG A 47 2.55 -1.20 18.23
C ARG A 47 3.73 -0.71 19.08
N ARG A 48 4.08 -1.46 20.13
CA ARG A 48 5.25 -1.16 20.98
C ARG A 48 6.54 -1.18 20.17
N LEU A 49 6.78 -2.26 19.41
CA LEU A 49 7.97 -2.42 18.57
C LEU A 49 8.08 -1.32 17.52
N ARG A 50 6.96 -0.94 16.87
CA ARG A 50 6.94 0.18 15.92
C ARG A 50 7.28 1.52 16.57
N ARG A 51 6.77 1.80 17.78
CA ARG A 51 7.11 3.03 18.50
C ARG A 51 8.59 3.04 18.89
N GLN A 52 9.07 1.95 19.49
CA GLN A 52 10.48 1.79 19.84
C GLN A 52 11.37 2.00 18.61
N TRP A 53 11.02 1.39 17.48
CA TRP A 53 11.71 1.59 16.21
C TRP A 53 11.77 3.08 15.84
N CYS A 54 10.63 3.80 15.85
CA CYS A 54 10.61 5.23 15.54
C CYS A 54 11.49 6.07 16.48
N ASP A 55 11.46 5.76 17.77
CA ASP A 55 12.24 6.50 18.78
C ASP A 55 13.75 6.25 18.60
N GLU A 56 14.16 5.00 18.36
CA GLU A 56 15.54 4.63 18.04
C GLU A 56 16.04 5.35 16.79
N ARG A 57 15.23 5.41 15.72
CA ARG A 57 15.63 6.09 14.47
C ARG A 57 15.70 7.60 14.64
N ARG A 58 14.78 8.19 15.43
CA ARG A 58 14.85 9.62 15.77
C ARG A 58 16.18 9.95 16.45
N MET A 59 16.59 9.12 17.43
CA MET A 59 17.87 9.30 18.12
C MET A 59 19.06 9.08 17.19
N PHE A 60 18.99 8.11 16.27
CA PHE A 60 20.02 7.89 15.27
C PHE A 60 20.27 9.16 14.43
N PHE A 61 19.23 9.80 13.90
CA PHE A 61 19.38 11.01 13.07
C PHE A 61 19.95 12.19 13.87
N VAL A 62 19.52 12.38 15.12
CA VAL A 62 20.06 13.41 16.01
C VAL A 62 21.55 13.17 16.29
N ASN A 63 21.93 11.93 16.65
CA ASN A 63 23.30 11.59 16.99
C ASN A 63 24.26 11.68 15.80
N HIS A 64 23.75 11.48 14.58
CA HIS A 64 24.54 11.59 13.35
C HIS A 64 24.41 12.96 12.67
N GLN A 65 23.72 13.92 13.30
CA GLN A 65 23.52 15.28 12.77
C GLN A 65 22.90 15.30 11.36
N ILE A 66 21.98 14.37 11.10
CA ILE A 66 21.25 14.27 9.84
C ILE A 66 19.97 15.10 9.96
N GLU A 67 19.88 16.17 9.19
CA GLU A 67 18.67 16.98 9.10
C GLU A 67 17.59 16.26 8.27
N LEU A 68 16.40 16.14 8.83
CA LEU A 68 15.26 15.51 8.15
C LEU A 68 14.40 16.57 7.47
N LEU A 69 14.04 16.30 6.21
CA LEU A 69 13.04 17.10 5.51
C LEU A 69 11.65 16.88 6.15
N PRO A 70 10.86 17.95 6.37
CA PRO A 70 9.48 17.82 6.79
C PRO A 70 8.66 17.17 5.67
N TRP A 71 8.29 15.90 5.84
CA TRP A 71 7.59 15.12 4.82
C TRP A 71 6.07 15.06 5.08
N PRO A 72 5.21 15.42 4.12
CA PRO A 72 3.77 15.33 4.27
C PRO A 72 3.27 13.88 4.27
N VAL A 73 2.20 13.64 5.03
CA VAL A 73 1.58 12.30 5.14
C VAL A 73 0.86 11.96 3.83
N ARG A 74 1.05 10.74 3.31
CA ARG A 74 0.42 10.23 2.07
C ARG A 74 0.79 10.99 0.79
N SER A 75 2.04 11.42 0.66
CA SER A 75 2.55 12.07 -0.55
C SER A 75 3.58 11.21 -1.29
N PRO A 76 3.17 10.07 -1.89
CA PRO A 76 4.07 9.26 -2.71
C PRO A 76 4.47 10.00 -4.00
N ASP A 77 3.64 10.93 -4.46
CA ASP A 77 3.86 11.76 -5.64
C ASP A 77 5.05 12.72 -5.50
N LEU A 78 5.41 13.07 -4.26
CA LEU A 78 6.62 13.83 -3.95
C LEU A 78 7.88 12.97 -3.88
N SER A 79 7.77 11.64 -3.87
CA SER A 79 8.85 10.71 -3.55
C SER A 79 9.59 10.24 -4.81
N PRO A 80 10.85 10.68 -5.08
CA PRO A 80 11.60 10.27 -6.28
C PRO A 80 11.79 8.76 -6.38
N ILE A 81 11.93 8.09 -5.24
CA ILE A 81 12.13 6.64 -5.17
C ILE A 81 10.93 5.86 -5.73
N GLU A 82 9.70 6.38 -5.63
CA GLU A 82 8.51 5.75 -6.23
C GLU A 82 8.57 5.80 -7.76
N THR A 83 9.03 6.93 -8.30
CA THR A 83 9.28 7.05 -9.75
C THR A 83 10.41 6.10 -10.19
N MET A 84 11.49 5.97 -9.41
CA MET A 84 12.56 5.00 -9.70
C MET A 84 12.06 3.56 -9.68
N TRP A 85 11.26 3.17 -8.69
CA TRP A 85 10.66 1.82 -8.64
C TRP A 85 9.75 1.54 -9.84
N SER A 86 9.00 2.55 -10.28
CA SER A 86 8.16 2.43 -11.48
C SER A 86 9.01 2.13 -12.73
N MET A 87 10.18 2.77 -12.87
CA MET A 87 11.12 2.48 -13.97
C MET A 87 11.71 1.06 -13.89
N VAL A 88 11.97 0.54 -12.69
CA VAL A 88 12.42 -0.84 -12.50
C VAL A 88 11.32 -1.81 -12.92
N VAL A 89 10.10 -1.63 -12.41
CA VAL A 89 8.96 -2.48 -12.75
C VAL A 89 8.69 -2.47 -14.26
N GLN A 90 8.72 -1.28 -14.89
CA GLN A 90 8.55 -1.16 -16.34
C GLN A 90 9.59 -2.00 -17.10
N ARG A 91 10.87 -1.90 -16.76
CA ARG A 91 11.93 -2.72 -17.39
C ARG A 91 11.69 -4.22 -17.17
N LEU A 92 11.31 -4.63 -15.96
CA LEU A 92 11.04 -6.03 -15.65
C LEU A 92 9.87 -6.58 -16.48
N THR A 93 8.81 -5.78 -16.69
CA THR A 93 7.66 -6.20 -17.50
C THR A 93 7.98 -6.40 -18.98
N GLN A 94 9.08 -5.83 -19.48
CA GLN A 94 9.54 -5.97 -20.85
C GLN A 94 10.39 -7.24 -21.07
N ILE A 95 10.88 -7.88 -20.00
CA ILE A 95 11.76 -9.05 -20.11
C ILE A 95 10.92 -10.33 -20.23
N THR A 96 11.00 -10.98 -21.39
CA THR A 96 10.39 -12.29 -21.66
C THR A 96 11.45 -13.38 -21.88
N PRO A 97 11.31 -14.58 -21.28
CA PRO A 97 10.24 -15.01 -20.38
C PRO A 97 10.38 -14.42 -18.96
N PRO A 98 9.30 -14.44 -18.13
CA PRO A 98 9.37 -14.03 -16.73
C PRO A 98 10.43 -14.79 -15.93
N ALA A 99 10.85 -14.23 -14.79
CA ALA A 99 11.79 -14.91 -13.91
C ALA A 99 11.16 -16.18 -13.32
N ALA A 100 11.85 -17.30 -13.44
CA ALA A 100 11.41 -18.61 -12.94
C ALA A 100 11.77 -18.84 -11.47
N THR A 101 12.74 -18.08 -10.92
CA THR A 101 13.21 -18.22 -9.54
C THR A 101 13.35 -16.87 -8.84
N PRO A 102 13.30 -16.82 -7.49
CA PRO A 102 13.57 -15.60 -6.72
C PRO A 102 14.95 -15.00 -7.03
N ASP A 103 15.99 -15.83 -7.19
CA ASP A 103 17.35 -15.35 -7.50
C ASP A 103 17.41 -14.69 -8.87
N GLN A 104 16.73 -15.29 -9.87
CA GLN A 104 16.64 -14.69 -11.20
C GLN A 104 15.87 -13.37 -11.17
N LEU A 105 14.79 -13.28 -10.37
CA LEU A 105 14.05 -12.04 -10.19
C LEU A 105 14.95 -10.97 -9.55
N TRP A 106 15.71 -11.33 -8.52
CA TRP A 106 16.64 -10.43 -7.85
C TRP A 106 17.71 -9.88 -8.80
N GLN A 107 18.36 -10.75 -9.58
CA GLN A 107 19.36 -10.35 -10.58
C GLN A 107 18.77 -9.38 -11.61
N ARG A 108 17.52 -9.61 -12.06
CA ARG A 108 16.86 -8.71 -13.00
C ARG A 108 16.50 -7.36 -12.37
N VAL A 109 16.04 -7.36 -11.12
CA VAL A 109 15.77 -6.11 -10.37
C VAL A 109 17.05 -5.31 -10.22
N GLU A 110 18.14 -5.96 -9.82
CA GLU A 110 19.45 -5.35 -9.64
C GLU A 110 19.98 -4.76 -10.95
N ALA A 111 19.95 -5.53 -12.04
CA ALA A 111 20.35 -5.04 -13.36
C ALA A 111 19.48 -3.86 -13.83
N ALA A 112 18.15 -3.94 -13.63
CA ALA A 112 17.24 -2.85 -14.00
C ALA A 112 17.47 -1.58 -13.17
N TRP A 113 17.83 -1.73 -11.89
CA TRP A 113 18.18 -0.64 -10.98
C TRP A 113 19.47 0.06 -11.42
N PHE A 114 20.54 -0.70 -11.66
CA PHE A 114 21.82 -0.15 -12.12
C PHE A 114 21.77 0.41 -13.55
N ALA A 115 20.79 -0.01 -14.36
CA ALA A 115 20.56 0.54 -15.69
C ALA A 115 19.80 1.88 -15.69
N ILE A 116 19.41 2.43 -14.52
CA ILE A 116 18.81 3.76 -14.44
C ILE A 116 19.92 4.81 -14.65
N PRO A 117 19.82 5.65 -15.71
CA PRO A 117 20.82 6.70 -15.95
C PRO A 117 20.85 7.72 -14.81
N GLN A 118 22.06 8.18 -14.45
CA GLN A 118 22.24 9.20 -13.41
C GLN A 118 21.49 10.51 -13.76
N GLU A 119 21.42 10.87 -15.04
CA GLU A 119 20.65 12.03 -15.54
C GLU A 119 19.15 11.94 -15.21
N HIS A 120 18.56 10.73 -15.21
CA HIS A 120 17.17 10.54 -14.82
C HIS A 120 17.00 10.72 -13.32
N ILE A 121 17.96 10.25 -12.51
CA ILE A 121 17.93 10.45 -11.06
C ILE A 121 18.01 11.95 -10.76
N GLN A 122 18.94 12.65 -11.42
CA GLN A 122 19.12 14.09 -11.25
C GLN A 122 17.87 14.88 -11.63
N SER A 123 17.23 14.57 -12.77
CA SER A 123 16.01 15.26 -13.19
C SER A 123 14.83 15.03 -12.24
N LEU A 124 14.75 13.86 -11.58
CA LEU A 124 13.74 13.62 -10.54
C LEU A 124 13.92 14.57 -9.34
N PHE A 125 15.15 14.76 -8.88
CA PHE A 125 15.43 15.71 -7.79
C PHE A 125 15.16 17.16 -8.21
N GLU A 126 15.57 17.54 -9.43
CA GLU A 126 15.31 18.86 -9.99
C GLU A 126 13.80 19.14 -10.18
N SER A 127 12.98 18.09 -10.32
CA SER A 127 11.53 18.23 -10.44
C SER A 127 10.82 18.50 -9.11
N ILE A 128 11.46 18.27 -7.95
CA ILE A 128 10.83 18.41 -6.63
C ILE A 128 10.18 19.77 -6.40
N PRO A 129 10.83 20.92 -6.69
CA PRO A 129 10.20 22.23 -6.50
C PRO A 129 8.87 22.36 -7.27
N THR A 130 8.83 21.86 -8.51
CA THR A 130 7.63 21.87 -9.36
C THR A 130 6.54 20.95 -8.81
N ARG A 131 6.89 19.74 -8.34
CA ARG A 131 5.94 18.81 -7.72
C ARG A 131 5.33 19.40 -6.45
N VAL A 132 6.16 20.02 -5.60
CA VAL A 132 5.70 20.71 -4.38
C VAL A 132 4.77 21.87 -4.72
N ALA A 133 5.12 22.69 -5.71
CA ALA A 133 4.25 23.77 -6.18
C ALA A 133 2.90 23.25 -6.70
N ALA A 134 2.88 22.11 -7.39
CA ALA A 134 1.66 21.46 -7.85
C ALA A 134 0.80 20.97 -6.68
N VAL A 135 1.39 20.31 -5.66
CA VAL A 135 0.66 19.90 -4.44
C VAL A 135 0.04 21.12 -3.74
N ILE A 136 0.80 22.22 -3.60
CA ILE A 136 0.30 23.46 -3.00
C ILE A 136 -0.88 24.02 -3.81
N SER A 137 -0.73 24.09 -5.13
CA SER A 137 -1.78 24.58 -6.04
C SER A 137 -3.04 23.71 -5.97
N ASN A 138 -2.87 22.41 -5.74
CA ASN A 138 -3.96 21.45 -5.59
C ASN A 138 -4.48 21.34 -4.14
N ASN A 139 -4.12 22.27 -3.24
CA ASN A 139 -4.51 22.29 -1.83
C ASN A 139 -4.20 20.97 -1.08
N GLY A 140 -3.03 20.40 -1.33
CA GLY A 140 -2.62 19.10 -0.77
C GLY A 140 -3.16 17.88 -1.52
N GLY A 141 -3.88 18.10 -2.63
CA GLY A 141 -4.33 17.05 -3.54
C GLY A 141 -3.21 16.49 -4.43
N TYR A 142 -3.57 15.46 -5.20
CA TYR A 142 -2.67 14.78 -6.14
C TYR A 142 -2.00 15.76 -7.11
N SER A 143 -0.66 15.71 -7.22
CA SER A 143 0.10 16.65 -8.06
C SER A 143 0.11 16.35 -9.56
N GLY A 144 -0.34 15.16 -10.00
CA GLY A 144 -0.29 14.74 -11.41
C GLY A 144 0.99 14.01 -11.81
N TYR A 145 1.91 13.79 -10.87
CA TYR A 145 3.16 13.05 -11.04
C TYR A 145 3.09 11.59 -10.57
#